data_AF-A0A962ZK54-F1
#
_entry.id   AF-A0A962ZK54-F1
#
_cell.length_a   1.000
_cell.length_b   1.000
_cell.length_c   1.000
_cell.angle_alpha   90.00
_cell.angle_beta   90.00
_cell.angle_gamma   90.00
#
_symmetry.space_group_name_H-M   'P 1'
#
loop_
_entity.id
_entity.type
_entity.pdbx_description
1 polymer ?
#
loop_
_entity_poly.entity_id
_entity_poly.type
_entity_poly.pdbx_seq_one_letter_code
_entity_poly.pdbx_strand_id
1 'polypeptide(L)'
;MVFRHRVAAARPALNQRGPSFVLRGAGLLEFLIALLIFSTGMTGVMAAQLASKRAMFDARQQSVAAALAADMLARIAANPSQVTAYAAASAGDAENARPEPAVNCHHSLCTPEQLVLFDLWLWEGALLGAAATDHEVKTGGLIAPRACFQYAAPLLTLTLSWRSSAGSFAGESTAMACGSLVEGVYDAGDAEAGNNRLARQLQLSSFVPGSP
;
A
#
# COMPACT_ATOMS: atom_id res chain seq x y z
N MET A 1 -83.07 51.57 -13.23
CA MET A 1 -83.33 50.78 -12.02
C MET A 1 -83.01 49.33 -12.36
N VAL A 2 -81.93 48.75 -11.84
CA VAL A 2 -81.78 47.32 -11.43
C VAL A 2 -80.37 47.20 -10.82
N PHE A 3 -80.36 46.72 -9.58
CA PHE A 3 -79.25 46.65 -8.64
C PHE A 3 -78.14 45.70 -9.08
N ARG A 4 -76.87 46.12 -8.89
CA ARG A 4 -75.70 45.23 -8.89
C ARG A 4 -75.66 44.44 -7.58
N HIS A 5 -76.02 43.16 -7.61
CA HIS A 5 -75.70 42.24 -6.52
C HIS A 5 -74.29 41.67 -6.72
N ARG A 6 -73.32 42.16 -5.94
CA ARG A 6 -72.04 41.46 -5.74
C ARG A 6 -72.27 40.38 -4.69
N VAL A 7 -72.22 39.11 -5.11
CA VAL A 7 -72.14 37.97 -4.19
C VAL A 7 -70.72 37.93 -3.63
N ALA A 8 -70.57 38.29 -2.36
CA ALA A 8 -69.32 38.10 -1.63
C ALA A 8 -69.24 36.64 -1.17
N ALA A 9 -68.42 35.83 -1.84
CA ALA A 9 -68.10 34.49 -1.38
C ALA A 9 -67.25 34.56 -0.10
N ALA A 10 -67.76 33.96 0.98
CA ALA A 10 -67.05 33.85 2.24
C ALA A 10 -65.81 32.93 2.07
N ARG A 11 -64.63 33.44 2.41
CA ARG A 11 -63.41 32.62 2.53
C ARG A 11 -63.45 31.87 3.87
N PRO A 12 -63.30 30.53 3.90
CA PRO A 12 -63.14 29.83 5.17
C PRO A 12 -61.80 30.21 5.80
N ALA A 13 -61.82 30.58 7.08
CA ALA A 13 -60.61 30.77 7.87
C ALA A 13 -59.96 29.40 8.12
N LEU A 14 -58.84 29.13 7.45
CA LEU A 14 -58.02 27.96 7.74
C LEU A 14 -57.36 28.15 9.10
N ASN A 15 -57.86 27.42 10.10
CA ASN A 15 -57.29 27.33 11.44
C ASN A 15 -55.98 26.55 11.40
N GLN A 16 -54.87 27.24 11.13
CA GLN A 16 -53.53 26.65 11.17
C GLN A 16 -53.06 26.50 12.63
N ARG A 17 -53.48 25.41 13.28
CA ARG A 17 -52.79 24.91 14.49
C ARG A 17 -51.78 23.86 14.03
N GLY A 18 -50.60 24.31 13.61
CA GLY A 18 -49.45 23.41 13.45
C GLY A 18 -49.10 22.78 14.81
N PRO A 19 -48.55 21.56 14.84
CA PRO A 19 -48.14 20.93 16.09
C PRO A 19 -47.11 21.80 16.80
N SER A 20 -47.43 22.24 18.01
CA SER A 20 -46.49 22.91 18.91
C SER A 20 -45.45 21.88 19.34
N PHE A 21 -44.28 21.89 18.71
CA PHE A 21 -43.12 21.20 19.28
C PHE A 21 -42.81 21.89 20.61
N VAL A 22 -43.20 21.26 21.72
CA VAL A 22 -42.85 21.70 23.06
C VAL A 22 -41.33 21.57 23.18
N LEU A 23 -40.60 22.68 23.10
CA LEU A 23 -39.21 22.72 23.55
C LEU A 23 -39.24 22.55 25.07
N ARG A 24 -39.05 21.33 25.54
CA ARG A 24 -38.62 21.09 26.91
C ARG A 24 -37.22 21.69 27.02
N GLY A 25 -37.05 22.67 27.90
CA GLY A 25 -35.74 23.29 28.13
C GLY A 25 -34.75 22.22 28.55
N ALA A 26 -33.78 21.93 27.68
CA ALA A 26 -32.72 20.99 27.99
C ALA A 26 -31.95 21.54 29.19
N GLY A 27 -31.96 20.80 30.29
CA GLY A 27 -31.22 21.18 31.49
C GLY A 27 -29.72 21.16 31.20
N LEU A 28 -28.93 22.00 31.88
CA LEU A 28 -27.47 22.01 31.74
C LEU A 28 -26.85 20.62 31.93
N LEU A 29 -27.46 19.78 32.77
CA LEU A 29 -27.09 18.37 32.96
C LEU A 29 -27.28 17.51 31.70
N GLU A 30 -28.36 17.71 30.94
CA GLU A 30 -28.67 16.94 29.74
C GLU A 30 -27.65 17.21 28.62
N PHE A 31 -27.26 18.47 28.45
CA PHE A 31 -26.19 18.84 27.53
C PHE A 31 -24.84 18.26 27.94
N LEU A 32 -24.50 18.27 29.23
CA LEU A 32 -23.25 17.69 29.72
C LEU A 32 -23.18 16.17 29.47
N ILE A 33 -24.29 15.46 29.68
CA ILE A 33 -24.37 14.01 29.38
C ILE A 33 -24.28 13.78 27.87
N ALA A 34 -24.94 14.59 27.05
CA ALA A 34 -24.86 14.47 25.58
C ALA A 34 -23.43 14.69 25.07
N LEU A 35 -22.71 15.70 25.59
CA LEU A 35 -21.31 15.96 25.26
C LEU A 35 -20.38 14.81 25.73
N LEU A 36 -20.66 14.22 26.90
CA LEU A 36 -19.91 13.06 27.39
C LEU A 36 -20.07 11.85 26.47
N ILE A 37 -21.30 11.51 26.08
CA ILE A 37 -21.56 10.40 25.15
C ILE A 37 -20.96 10.70 23.77
N PHE A 38 -21.08 11.93 23.28
CA PHE A 38 -20.51 12.33 22.00
C PHE A 38 -18.98 12.23 21.99
N SER A 39 -18.31 12.76 23.00
CA SER A 39 -16.84 12.74 23.10
C SER A 39 -16.28 11.32 23.20
N THR A 40 -16.90 10.45 24.01
CA THR A 40 -16.53 9.04 24.12
C THR A 40 -16.79 8.29 22.81
N GLY A 41 -17.92 8.55 22.13
CA GLY A 41 -18.22 7.99 20.82
C GLY A 41 -17.24 8.42 19.72
N MET A 42 -16.87 9.70 19.68
CA MET A 42 -15.93 10.24 18.69
C MET A 42 -14.52 9.64 18.82
N THR A 43 -14.08 9.37 20.05
CA THR A 43 -12.80 8.71 20.31
C THR A 43 -12.76 7.31 19.68
N GLY A 44 -13.86 6.56 19.76
CA GLY A 44 -13.99 5.25 19.11
C GLY A 44 -13.87 5.33 17.58
N VAL A 45 -14.51 6.33 16.95
CA VAL A 45 -14.43 6.54 15.49
C VAL A 45 -13.00 6.85 15.06
N MET A 46 -12.28 7.69 15.80
CA MET A 46 -10.89 8.05 15.49
C MET A 46 -9.96 6.84 15.55
N ALA A 47 -10.14 5.95 16.54
CA ALA A 47 -9.39 4.70 16.62
C ALA A 47 -9.64 3.79 15.41
N ALA A 48 -10.92 3.64 15.00
CA ALA A 48 -11.30 2.85 13.84
C ALA A 48 -10.75 3.44 12.53
N GLN A 49 -10.78 4.76 12.36
CA GLN A 49 -10.21 5.45 11.20
C GLN A 49 -8.70 5.23 11.10
N LEU A 50 -7.98 5.28 12.23
CA LEU A 50 -6.55 5.06 12.25
C LEU A 50 -6.19 3.60 11.92
N ALA A 51 -6.95 2.64 12.46
CA ALA A 51 -6.80 1.23 12.10
C ALA A 51 -7.05 1.00 10.60
N SER A 52 -8.10 1.61 10.04
CA SER A 52 -8.42 1.55 8.62
C SER A 52 -7.28 2.11 7.75
N LYS A 53 -6.72 3.27 8.10
CA LYS A 53 -5.58 3.86 7.37
C LYS A 53 -4.36 2.92 7.34
N ARG A 54 -4.04 2.27 8.46
CA ARG A 54 -2.93 1.29 8.52
C ARG A 54 -3.20 0.09 7.63
N ALA A 55 -4.39 -0.49 7.71
CA ALA A 55 -4.79 -1.61 6.87
C ALA A 55 -4.74 -1.26 5.36
N MET A 56 -5.18 -0.05 4.99
CA MET A 56 -5.10 0.44 3.61
C MET A 56 -3.64 0.60 3.15
N PHE A 57 -2.75 1.08 4.01
CA PHE A 57 -1.33 1.21 3.68
C PHE A 57 -0.68 -0.16 3.45
N ASP A 58 -0.90 -1.13 4.33
CA ASP A 58 -0.34 -2.48 4.18
C ASP A 58 -0.89 -3.17 2.92
N ALA A 59 -2.19 -3.02 2.62
CA ALA A 59 -2.80 -3.52 1.38
C ALA A 59 -2.21 -2.86 0.12
N ARG A 60 -1.90 -1.56 0.19
CA ARG A 60 -1.19 -0.85 -0.88
C ARG A 60 0.20 -1.41 -1.10
N GLN A 61 0.97 -1.64 -0.04
CA GLN A 61 2.31 -2.26 -0.11
C GLN A 61 2.24 -3.65 -0.78
N GLN A 62 1.26 -4.48 -0.40
CA GLN A 62 1.08 -5.79 -1.03
C GLN A 62 0.72 -5.69 -2.53
N SER A 63 -0.11 -4.73 -2.92
CA SER A 63 -0.47 -4.50 -4.32
C SER A 63 0.73 -4.03 -5.15
N VAL A 64 1.53 -3.12 -4.60
CA VAL A 64 2.76 -2.63 -5.24
C VAL A 64 3.79 -3.76 -5.37
N ALA A 65 3.98 -4.57 -4.33
CA ALA A 65 4.85 -5.73 -4.34
C ALA A 65 4.48 -6.73 -5.45
N ALA A 66 3.18 -7.02 -5.62
CA ALA A 66 2.70 -7.91 -6.67
C ALA A 66 2.93 -7.36 -8.07
N ALA A 67 2.66 -6.07 -8.29
CA ALA A 67 2.89 -5.41 -9.56
C ALA A 67 4.40 -5.41 -9.94
N LEU A 68 5.27 -5.07 -8.98
CA LEU A 68 6.72 -5.05 -9.19
C LEU A 68 7.29 -6.45 -9.43
N ALA A 69 6.81 -7.47 -8.72
CA ALA A 69 7.25 -8.83 -8.93
C ALA A 69 6.82 -9.37 -10.31
N ALA A 70 5.59 -9.08 -10.74
CA ALA A 70 5.12 -9.43 -12.07
C ALA A 70 5.90 -8.71 -13.18
N ASP A 71 6.21 -7.41 -13.01
CA ASP A 71 7.03 -6.63 -13.95
C ASP A 71 8.40 -7.29 -14.16
N MET A 72 9.10 -7.65 -13.08
CA MET A 72 10.41 -8.28 -13.18
C MET A 72 10.35 -9.66 -13.86
N LEU A 73 9.36 -10.49 -13.51
CA LEU A 73 9.20 -11.78 -14.17
C LEU A 73 8.91 -11.64 -15.67
N ALA A 74 8.15 -10.62 -16.08
CA ALA A 74 7.91 -10.32 -17.49
C ALA A 74 9.20 -9.87 -18.21
N ARG A 75 10.04 -9.05 -17.58
CA ARG A 75 11.36 -8.66 -18.12
C ARG A 75 12.26 -9.88 -18.33
N ILE A 76 12.31 -10.79 -17.36
CA ILE A 76 13.12 -12.02 -17.47
C ILE A 76 12.58 -12.93 -18.57
N ALA A 77 11.25 -13.05 -18.68
CA ALA A 77 10.63 -13.82 -19.76
C ALA A 77 10.91 -13.24 -21.16
N ALA A 78 11.11 -11.91 -21.27
CA ALA A 78 11.49 -11.25 -22.52
C ALA A 78 12.98 -11.44 -22.89
N ASN A 79 13.83 -11.78 -21.91
CA ASN A 79 15.26 -12.04 -22.10
C ASN A 79 15.68 -13.38 -21.45
N PRO A 80 15.09 -14.52 -21.88
CA PRO A 80 15.20 -15.80 -21.17
C PRO A 80 16.60 -16.42 -21.25
N SER A 81 17.41 -16.05 -22.26
CA SER A 81 18.81 -16.48 -22.37
C SER A 81 19.68 -15.96 -21.22
N GLN A 82 19.24 -14.89 -20.55
CA GLN A 82 19.95 -14.27 -19.43
C GLN A 82 19.35 -14.57 -18.06
N VAL A 83 18.49 -15.59 -17.95
CA VAL A 83 17.83 -15.95 -16.67
C VAL A 83 18.83 -16.19 -15.53
N THR A 84 20.00 -16.76 -15.82
CA THR A 84 21.06 -17.00 -14.82
C THR A 84 21.68 -15.70 -14.33
N ALA A 85 21.86 -14.71 -15.21
CA ALA A 85 22.36 -13.39 -14.85
C ALA A 85 21.37 -12.62 -13.96
N TYR A 86 20.06 -12.72 -14.27
CA TYR A 86 19.02 -12.21 -13.38
C TYR A 86 18.99 -12.95 -12.03
N ALA A 87 19.09 -14.28 -12.06
CA ALA A 87 19.00 -15.11 -10.87
C ALA A 87 20.17 -14.92 -9.90
N ALA A 88 21.32 -14.47 -10.39
CA ALA A 88 22.49 -14.16 -9.57
C ALA A 88 22.36 -12.81 -8.83
N ALA A 89 21.36 -11.99 -9.16
CA ALA A 89 21.20 -10.68 -8.56
C ALA A 89 20.41 -10.72 -7.23
N SER A 90 20.65 -9.71 -6.40
CA SER A 90 19.76 -9.26 -5.34
C SER A 90 19.44 -7.78 -5.56
N ALA A 91 18.34 -7.31 -4.99
CA ALA A 91 17.92 -5.91 -5.08
C ALA A 91 17.10 -5.46 -3.85
N GLY A 92 16.91 -4.15 -3.73
CA GLY A 92 16.09 -3.51 -2.70
C GLY A 92 16.87 -3.05 -1.47
N ASP A 93 18.18 -3.28 -1.43
CA ASP A 93 19.01 -2.75 -0.36
C ASP A 93 19.37 -1.29 -0.61
N ALA A 94 18.73 -0.38 0.11
CA ALA A 94 18.95 1.06 -0.03
C ALA A 94 20.40 1.47 0.27
N GLU A 95 21.10 0.76 1.16
CA GLU A 95 22.49 1.05 1.51
C GLU A 95 23.47 0.59 0.43
N ASN A 96 23.09 -0.42 -0.34
CA ASN A 96 23.90 -1.03 -1.40
C ASN A 96 23.18 -0.98 -2.76
N ALA A 97 22.47 0.12 -3.03
CA ALA A 97 21.70 0.29 -4.24
C ALA A 97 22.60 0.22 -5.49
N ARG A 98 22.14 -0.45 -6.54
CA ARG A 98 22.87 -0.60 -7.79
C ARG A 98 23.16 0.75 -8.43
N PRO A 99 24.39 1.00 -8.90
CA PRO A 99 24.70 2.21 -9.64
C PRO A 99 24.00 2.22 -11.00
N GLU A 100 23.83 3.42 -11.55
CA GLU A 100 23.33 3.57 -12.92
C GLU A 100 24.27 2.88 -13.92
N PRO A 101 23.74 2.01 -14.81
CA PRO A 101 24.54 1.36 -15.84
C PRO A 101 25.10 2.36 -16.86
N ALA A 102 26.24 2.02 -17.46
CA ALA A 102 26.87 2.86 -18.48
C ALA A 102 26.02 3.05 -19.75
N VAL A 103 25.11 2.10 -20.04
CA VAL A 103 24.23 2.16 -21.21
C VAL A 103 22.79 2.29 -20.76
N ASN A 104 22.11 3.34 -21.21
CA ASN A 104 20.69 3.54 -20.98
C ASN A 104 19.88 2.89 -22.12
N CYS A 105 19.22 1.78 -21.82
CA CYS A 105 18.48 1.00 -22.81
C CYS A 105 17.16 1.64 -23.27
N HIS A 106 16.77 2.81 -22.75
CA HIS A 106 15.69 3.61 -23.34
C HIS A 106 16.12 4.42 -24.56
N HIS A 107 17.40 4.78 -24.64
CA HIS A 107 17.92 5.69 -25.67
C HIS A 107 18.96 5.05 -26.59
N SER A 108 19.43 3.85 -26.24
CA SER A 108 20.46 3.12 -26.98
C SER A 108 20.06 1.65 -27.14
N LEU A 109 20.58 1.02 -28.19
CA LEU A 109 20.47 -0.43 -28.34
C LEU A 109 21.36 -1.11 -27.31
N CYS A 110 20.78 -2.01 -26.51
CA CYS A 110 21.49 -2.79 -25.52
C CYS A 110 21.71 -4.22 -26.00
N THR A 111 22.87 -4.80 -25.67
CA THR A 111 23.03 -6.25 -25.72
C THR A 111 22.16 -6.92 -24.65
N PRO A 112 21.85 -8.22 -24.78
CA PRO A 112 21.10 -8.93 -23.74
C PRO A 112 21.71 -8.81 -22.34
N GLU A 113 23.03 -8.76 -22.21
CA GLU A 113 23.74 -8.59 -20.93
C GLU A 113 23.60 -7.16 -20.38
N GLN A 114 23.70 -6.14 -21.24
CA GLN A 114 23.51 -4.74 -20.84
C GLN A 114 22.07 -4.49 -20.39
N LEU A 115 21.10 -5.15 -21.06
CA LEU A 115 19.69 -5.06 -20.70
C LEU A 115 19.43 -5.60 -19.29
N VAL A 116 20.09 -6.67 -18.87
CA VAL A 116 19.98 -7.21 -17.49
C VAL A 116 20.37 -6.16 -16.45
N LEU A 117 21.51 -5.48 -16.67
CA LEU A 117 22.01 -4.46 -15.75
C LEU A 117 21.04 -3.28 -15.66
N PHE A 118 20.49 -2.87 -16.81
CA PHE A 118 19.52 -1.79 -16.90
C PHE A 118 18.18 -2.14 -16.25
N ASP A 119 17.64 -3.31 -16.53
CA ASP A 119 16.39 -3.79 -15.94
C ASP A 119 16.50 -3.88 -14.42
N LEU A 120 17.58 -4.47 -13.90
CA LEU A 120 17.80 -4.58 -12.45
C LEU A 120 17.95 -3.22 -11.77
N TRP A 121 18.67 -2.27 -12.39
CA TRP A 121 18.83 -0.92 -11.85
C TRP A 121 17.50 -0.16 -11.81
N LEU A 122 16.77 -0.15 -12.93
CA LEU A 122 15.49 0.53 -13.05
C LEU A 122 14.47 -0.05 -12.07
N TRP A 123 14.41 -1.38 -12.00
CA TRP A 123 13.50 -2.09 -11.11
C TRP A 123 13.85 -1.90 -9.63
N GLU A 124 15.13 -1.91 -9.26
CA GLU A 124 15.56 -1.58 -7.91
C GLU A 124 15.23 -0.13 -7.54
N GLY A 125 15.38 0.80 -8.47
CA GLY A 125 14.91 2.17 -8.31
C GLY A 125 13.42 2.23 -7.95
N ALA A 126 12.58 1.44 -8.63
CA ALA A 126 11.14 1.36 -8.34
C ALA A 126 10.85 0.75 -6.97
N LEU A 127 11.55 -0.33 -6.57
CA LEU A 127 11.46 -0.92 -5.22
C LEU A 127 11.75 0.13 -4.14
N LEU A 128 12.81 0.91 -4.33
CA LEU A 128 13.26 1.95 -3.41
C LEU A 128 12.46 3.26 -3.51
N GLY A 129 11.47 3.33 -4.40
CA GLY A 129 10.58 4.48 -4.52
C GLY A 129 11.11 5.66 -5.33
N ALA A 130 12.08 5.44 -6.23
CA ALA A 130 12.63 6.49 -7.09
C ALA A 130 11.58 7.15 -8.00
N ALA A 131 10.44 6.49 -8.24
CA ALA A 131 9.35 7.01 -9.07
C ALA A 131 8.51 8.12 -8.41
N ALA A 132 8.58 8.28 -7.07
CA ALA A 132 7.88 9.35 -6.36
C ALA A 132 8.73 9.89 -5.23
N THR A 133 9.03 11.19 -5.31
CA THR A 133 9.80 11.91 -4.30
C THR A 133 8.96 12.99 -3.65
N ASP A 134 9.09 13.13 -2.33
CA ASP A 134 8.57 14.25 -1.55
C ASP A 134 9.76 14.95 -0.90
N HIS A 135 10.04 16.20 -1.26
CA HIS A 135 11.22 16.93 -0.80
C HIS A 135 12.53 16.10 -0.91
N GLU A 136 12.74 15.47 -2.08
CA GLU A 136 13.88 14.58 -2.37
C GLU A 136 13.91 13.25 -1.61
N VAL A 137 12.95 13.01 -0.71
CA VAL A 137 12.76 11.72 -0.03
C VAL A 137 11.92 10.81 -0.91
N LYS A 138 12.42 9.61 -1.22
CA LYS A 138 11.68 8.59 -1.97
C LYS A 138 10.50 8.08 -1.13
N THR A 139 9.28 8.23 -1.62
CA THR A 139 8.04 7.87 -0.88
C THR A 139 7.16 6.87 -1.61
N GLY A 140 7.46 6.55 -2.87
CA GLY A 140 6.64 5.63 -3.69
C GLY A 140 6.98 4.14 -3.57
N GLY A 141 8.01 3.79 -2.79
CA GLY A 141 8.57 2.44 -2.74
C GLY A 141 7.93 1.53 -1.70
N LEU A 142 8.49 0.32 -1.61
CA LEU A 142 8.23 -0.57 -0.50
C LEU A 142 9.03 -0.14 0.73
N ILE A 143 8.54 -0.45 1.94
CA ILE A 143 9.31 -0.18 3.16
C ILE A 143 10.38 -1.26 3.30
N ALA A 144 11.65 -0.85 3.25
CA ALA A 144 12.82 -1.72 3.40
C ALA A 144 12.70 -3.02 2.55
N PRO A 145 12.57 -2.91 1.22
CA PRO A 145 12.34 -4.07 0.38
C PRO A 145 13.58 -4.95 0.28
N ARG A 146 13.41 -6.25 0.03
CA ARG A 146 14.48 -7.14 -0.42
C ARG A 146 13.94 -8.08 -1.48
N ALA A 147 14.68 -8.23 -2.56
CA ALA A 147 14.34 -9.10 -3.67
C ALA A 147 15.44 -10.12 -3.91
N CYS A 148 15.03 -11.36 -4.08
CA CYS A 148 15.93 -12.49 -4.31
C CYS A 148 15.32 -13.42 -5.33
N PHE A 149 16.19 -14.00 -6.15
CA PHE A 149 15.80 -14.89 -7.21
C PHE A 149 16.34 -16.29 -6.90
N GLN A 150 15.56 -17.29 -7.27
CA GLN A 150 15.96 -18.70 -7.21
C GLN A 150 15.59 -19.33 -8.54
N TYR A 151 16.60 -19.77 -9.28
CA TYR A 151 16.40 -20.44 -10.56
C TYR A 151 16.75 -21.91 -10.45
N ALA A 152 15.72 -22.76 -10.55
CA ALA A 152 15.84 -24.20 -10.65
C ALA A 152 15.16 -24.59 -11.96
N ALA A 153 15.95 -24.59 -13.04
CA ALA A 153 15.47 -24.72 -14.41
C ALA A 153 14.42 -25.83 -14.55
N PRO A 154 13.28 -25.58 -15.22
CA PRO A 154 12.90 -24.35 -15.94
C PRO A 154 12.10 -23.35 -15.07
N LEU A 155 12.09 -23.51 -13.75
CA LEU A 155 11.30 -22.67 -12.85
C LEU A 155 12.16 -21.56 -12.24
N LEU A 156 11.73 -20.31 -12.47
CA LEU A 156 12.27 -19.15 -11.78
C LEU A 156 11.29 -18.73 -10.68
N THR A 157 11.81 -18.53 -9.48
CA THR A 157 11.06 -18.01 -8.33
C THR A 157 11.65 -16.67 -7.92
N LEU A 158 10.80 -15.64 -7.87
CA LEU A 158 11.10 -14.34 -7.30
C LEU A 158 10.44 -14.25 -5.92
N THR A 159 11.26 -14.00 -4.91
CA THR A 159 10.80 -13.68 -3.56
C THR A 159 11.05 -12.20 -3.30
N LEU A 160 9.99 -11.51 -2.89
CA LEU A 160 10.03 -10.11 -2.50
C LEU A 160 9.59 -9.98 -1.04
N SER A 161 10.44 -9.42 -0.19
CA SER A 161 10.12 -9.10 1.20
C SER A 161 10.11 -7.60 1.44
N TRP A 162 9.30 -7.16 2.40
CA TRP A 162 9.19 -5.77 2.84
C TRP A 162 8.71 -5.71 4.30
N ARG A 163 8.90 -4.56 4.95
CA ARG A 163 8.50 -4.34 6.35
C ARG A 163 7.05 -3.85 6.42
N SER A 164 6.26 -4.48 7.28
CA SER A 164 4.90 -4.08 7.66
C SER A 164 4.91 -2.83 8.54
N SER A 165 3.90 -1.96 8.36
CA SER A 165 3.67 -0.82 9.25
C SER A 165 2.86 -1.18 10.50
N ALA A 166 2.06 -2.27 10.42
CA ALA A 166 1.27 -2.80 11.53
C ALA A 166 2.04 -3.82 12.38
N GLY A 167 1.76 -3.82 13.68
CA GLY A 167 2.20 -4.84 14.63
C GLY A 167 1.74 -6.23 14.21
N SER A 168 2.62 -7.20 14.45
CA SER A 168 2.66 -8.57 13.95
C SER A 168 1.30 -9.28 13.85
N PHE A 169 1.04 -9.88 12.70
CA PHE A 169 0.26 -11.12 12.65
C PHE A 169 1.28 -12.26 12.79
N ALA A 170 1.03 -13.18 13.72
CA ALA A 170 1.83 -14.38 13.89
C ALA A 170 1.67 -15.28 12.66
N GLY A 171 2.49 -15.02 11.64
CA GLY A 171 2.83 -15.96 10.59
C GLY A 171 4.32 -16.15 10.69
N GLU A 172 4.74 -17.25 11.29
CA GLU A 172 6.15 -17.64 11.34
C GLU A 172 6.65 -17.80 9.90
N SER A 173 7.60 -16.98 9.46
CA SER A 173 8.15 -17.06 8.11
C SER A 173 9.11 -18.27 8.02
N THR A 174 8.55 -19.46 7.89
CA THR A 174 9.33 -20.68 7.63
C THR A 174 9.56 -20.87 6.13
N ALA A 175 10.27 -19.95 5.47
CA ALA A 175 10.97 -20.23 4.21
C ALA A 175 11.86 -19.08 3.72
N MET A 176 13.16 -19.23 3.97
CA MET A 176 14.29 -18.88 3.11
C MET A 176 14.64 -17.40 2.87
N ALA A 177 15.67 -16.96 3.60
CA ALA A 177 16.83 -16.13 3.22
C ALA A 177 16.64 -14.75 2.55
N CYS A 178 15.47 -14.42 1.98
CA CYS A 178 15.32 -13.18 1.25
C CYS A 178 15.04 -12.01 2.19
N GLY A 179 16.13 -11.37 2.61
CA GLY A 179 16.13 -10.26 3.55
C GLY A 179 16.68 -10.58 4.94
N SER A 180 17.19 -11.80 5.17
CA SER A 180 17.95 -12.13 6.39
C SER A 180 19.35 -11.50 6.45
N LEU A 181 19.74 -10.75 5.42
CA LEU A 181 21.07 -10.16 5.29
C LEU A 181 21.24 -8.84 6.07
N VAL A 182 20.15 -8.25 6.58
CA VAL A 182 20.25 -7.06 7.44
C VAL A 182 19.51 -7.33 8.74
N GLU A 183 20.31 -7.55 9.79
CA GLU A 183 19.83 -7.81 11.15
C GLU A 183 18.96 -6.65 11.63
N GLY A 184 17.85 -6.95 12.33
CA GLY A 184 16.98 -5.93 12.90
C GLY A 184 15.95 -5.29 11.95
N VAL A 185 16.11 -5.40 10.61
CA VAL A 185 15.24 -4.68 9.66
C VAL A 185 13.78 -5.10 9.75
N TYR A 186 13.49 -6.35 10.05
CA TYR A 186 12.12 -6.86 10.18
C TYR A 186 11.72 -7.15 11.63
N ASP A 187 12.58 -6.82 12.59
CA ASP A 187 12.32 -7.09 13.99
C ASP A 187 11.28 -6.13 14.56
N ALA A 188 10.38 -6.68 15.37
CA ALA A 188 9.55 -5.90 16.27
C ALA A 188 10.40 -5.36 17.44
N GLY A 189 10.00 -4.21 18.00
CA GLY A 189 10.78 -3.48 19.02
C GLY A 189 10.81 -4.13 20.41
N ASP A 190 10.55 -5.42 20.54
CA ASP A 190 10.42 -6.17 21.79
C ASP A 190 11.68 -6.93 22.21
N ALA A 191 12.85 -6.48 21.74
CA ALA A 191 14.20 -6.88 22.16
C ALA A 191 14.62 -8.34 21.87
N GLU A 192 13.79 -9.15 21.21
CA GLU A 192 14.22 -10.42 20.60
C GLU A 192 14.77 -10.14 19.20
N ALA A 193 16.08 -9.99 19.09
CA ALA A 193 16.75 -9.85 17.79
C ALA A 193 16.48 -11.08 16.90
N GLY A 194 16.27 -10.85 15.61
CA GLY A 194 16.00 -11.87 14.61
C GLY A 194 14.56 -12.40 14.61
N ASN A 195 13.63 -11.77 15.35
CA ASN A 195 12.23 -12.21 15.40
C ASN A 195 11.47 -12.01 14.08
N ASN A 196 11.94 -11.11 13.20
CA ASN A 196 11.40 -10.83 11.86
C ASN A 196 9.87 -10.66 11.80
N ARG A 197 9.21 -10.26 12.91
CA ARG A 197 7.74 -10.30 13.00
C ARG A 197 7.02 -9.27 12.13
N LEU A 198 7.76 -8.27 11.64
CA LEU A 198 7.27 -7.27 10.71
C LEU A 198 7.55 -7.63 9.26
N ALA A 199 8.19 -8.77 8.98
CA ALA A 199 8.40 -9.21 7.62
C ALA A 199 7.06 -9.53 6.93
N ARG A 200 6.94 -9.07 5.69
CA ARG A 200 5.95 -9.50 4.72
C ARG A 200 6.70 -10.07 3.54
N GLN A 201 6.14 -11.10 2.91
CA GLN A 201 6.77 -11.79 1.80
C GLN A 201 5.72 -12.10 0.75
N LEU A 202 6.12 -11.94 -0.51
CA LEU A 202 5.42 -12.38 -1.69
C LEU A 202 6.37 -13.24 -2.50
N GLN A 203 5.89 -14.40 -2.93
CA GLN A 203 6.64 -15.29 -3.81
C GLN A 203 5.83 -15.51 -5.08
N LEU A 204 6.43 -15.21 -6.23
CA LEU A 204 5.87 -15.49 -7.54
C LEU A 204 6.85 -16.37 -8.31
N SER A 205 6.33 -17.39 -8.98
CA SER A 205 7.13 -18.27 -9.83
C SER A 205 6.64 -18.20 -11.27
N SER A 206 7.57 -18.25 -12.21
CA SER A 206 7.30 -18.30 -13.65
C SER A 206 8.17 -19.37 -14.30
N PHE A 207 7.64 -19.97 -15.37
CA PHE A 207 8.40 -20.86 -16.22
C PHE A 207 9.29 -20.04 -17.16
N VAL A 208 10.59 -20.27 -17.10
CA VAL A 208 11.59 -19.69 -17.99
C VAL A 208 12.45 -20.85 -18.50
N PRO A 209 12.36 -21.23 -19.79
CA PRO A 209 12.97 -22.45 -20.31
C PRO A 209 14.51 -22.49 -20.21
N GLY A 210 15.16 -21.37 -19.86
CA GLY A 210 16.60 -21.23 -19.78
C GLY A 210 17.28 -21.22 -21.14
N SER A 211 18.56 -20.89 -21.15
CA SER A 211 19.42 -21.16 -22.30
C SER A 211 19.64 -22.68 -22.41
N PRO A 212 19.53 -23.28 -23.61
CA PRO A 212 19.93 -24.67 -23.83
C PRO A 212 21.43 -24.89 -23.59
#